data_AF-A0A662BD20-F1
#
_entry.id   AF-A0A662BD20-F1
#
_cell.length_a   1.000
_cell.length_b   1.000
_cell.length_c   1.000
_cell.angle_alpha   90.00
_cell.angle_beta   90.00
_cell.angle_gamma   90.00
#
_symmetry.space_group_name_H-M   'P 1'
#
loop_
_entity.id
_entity.type
_entity.pdbx_description
1 polymer ?
#
loop_
_entity_poly.entity_id
_entity_poly.type
_entity_poly.pdbx_seq_one_letter_code
_entity_poly.pdbx_strand_id
1 'polypeptide(L)'
;MMKTISKYILIVLSIFIFQNISAQEGDAVFNKVVHEYTLHDDGSSEYRAYKEVKLLSHMSFHRLYGETFIIFDPEYQEIEINTAYTIMADGQKVVVPDNAFNEVLPRASAHAAPYNKLRELVITHTGLEVGATIYLDYTLKTKAGYMQTFMGEEVIKDIVPVKEKQIIIRVPAKQELHYKMLNLRTAAEISQEKDTKVYTFTFRELSAYTREWGTDYELLPRLFFSTARDLERAYFPFVAQAAFTYQSNTSMEAAAKKLKEEKEDELKTALAIQKLVVNEIGTWNLNLKYTGFKCRTPEEVWKSNAGTPLEKTVLLATLLMKAGLSAVPMAIIPEKYY
;
A
#
# COMPACT_ATOMS: atom_id res chain seq x y z
N MET A 1 3.71 -29.06 -59.95
CA MET A 1 3.26 -27.82 -59.27
C MET A 1 3.05 -27.97 -57.76
N MET A 2 2.53 -29.09 -57.24
CA MET A 2 2.29 -29.27 -55.79
C MET A 2 3.55 -29.41 -54.89
N LYS A 3 4.68 -29.93 -55.40
CA LYS A 3 5.91 -30.11 -54.59
C LYS A 3 6.67 -28.80 -54.32
N THR A 4 6.56 -27.80 -55.20
CA THR A 4 7.18 -26.48 -55.00
C THR A 4 6.37 -25.64 -54.01
N ILE A 5 5.04 -25.69 -54.06
CA ILE A 5 4.15 -24.97 -53.13
C ILE A 5 4.36 -25.44 -51.67
N SER A 6 4.58 -26.74 -51.45
CA SER A 6 4.87 -27.29 -50.11
C SER A 6 6.18 -26.79 -49.50
N LYS A 7 7.24 -26.59 -50.30
CA LYS A 7 8.51 -26.01 -49.82
C LYS A 7 8.37 -24.53 -49.45
N TYR A 8 7.59 -23.75 -50.21
CA TYR A 8 7.36 -22.35 -49.88
C TYR A 8 6.46 -22.17 -48.66
N ILE A 9 5.46 -23.05 -48.44
CA ILE A 9 4.63 -23.04 -47.23
C ILE A 9 5.46 -23.37 -45.98
N LEU A 10 6.40 -24.32 -46.05
CA LEU A 10 7.31 -24.63 -44.92
C LEU A 10 8.33 -23.52 -44.64
N ILE A 11 8.79 -22.81 -45.67
CA ILE A 11 9.70 -21.66 -45.53
C ILE A 11 8.94 -20.46 -44.95
N VAL A 12 7.69 -20.21 -45.37
CA VAL A 12 6.84 -19.16 -44.79
C VAL A 12 6.44 -19.49 -43.34
N LEU A 13 6.17 -20.76 -43.01
CA LEU A 13 5.92 -21.18 -41.62
C LEU A 13 7.16 -21.03 -40.72
N SER A 14 8.36 -21.28 -41.24
CA SER A 14 9.61 -21.13 -40.47
C SER A 14 10.04 -19.66 -40.31
N ILE A 15 9.70 -18.78 -41.27
CA ILE A 15 9.90 -17.33 -41.14
C ILE A 15 8.92 -16.71 -40.14
N PHE A 16 7.73 -17.28 -39.96
CA PHE A 16 6.77 -16.83 -38.93
C PHE A 16 7.12 -17.27 -37.49
N ILE A 17 7.99 -18.28 -37.31
CA ILE A 17 8.42 -18.75 -35.98
C ILE A 17 9.57 -17.91 -35.40
N PHE A 18 10.20 -17.03 -36.19
CA PHE A 18 11.27 -16.12 -35.76
C PHE A 18 10.84 -14.67 -35.54
N GLN A 19 9.53 -14.42 -35.41
CA GLN A 19 9.08 -13.21 -34.69
C GLN A 19 9.44 -13.43 -33.22
N ASN A 20 10.68 -13.07 -32.85
CA ASN A 20 11.00 -12.77 -31.47
C ASN A 20 9.89 -11.82 -31.01
N ILE A 21 9.04 -12.32 -30.12
CA ILE A 21 8.24 -11.47 -29.26
C ILE A 21 9.30 -10.78 -28.39
N SER A 22 9.93 -9.74 -28.93
CA SER A 22 10.49 -8.68 -28.11
C SER A 22 9.27 -8.11 -27.42
N ALA A 23 8.92 -8.71 -26.27
CA ALA A 23 8.10 -8.07 -25.26
C ALA A 23 8.68 -6.67 -25.17
N GLN A 24 7.84 -5.65 -25.45
CA GLN A 24 8.23 -4.25 -25.37
C GLN A 24 9.15 -4.09 -24.16
N GLU A 25 10.45 -3.85 -24.41
CA GLU A 25 11.40 -3.74 -23.31
C GLU A 25 10.91 -2.56 -22.48
N GLY A 26 10.39 -2.87 -21.29
CA GLY A 26 9.90 -1.85 -20.39
C GLY A 26 11.03 -0.87 -20.07
N ASP A 27 10.70 0.33 -19.60
CA ASP A 27 11.72 1.32 -19.24
C ASP A 27 12.70 0.82 -18.16
N ALA A 28 12.30 -0.19 -17.38
CA ALA A 28 13.14 -0.88 -16.42
C ALA A 28 12.77 -2.36 -16.31
N VAL A 29 13.56 -3.13 -15.56
CA VAL A 29 13.24 -4.48 -15.12
C VAL A 29 13.73 -4.67 -13.69
N PHE A 30 12.88 -5.24 -12.83
CA PHE A 30 13.34 -5.72 -11.53
C PHE A 30 14.04 -7.06 -11.72
N ASN A 31 15.34 -7.11 -11.43
CA ASN A 31 16.06 -8.39 -11.38
C ASN A 31 15.63 -9.17 -10.13
N LYS A 32 15.43 -8.47 -9.02
CA LYS A 32 14.99 -9.07 -7.76
C LYS A 32 14.22 -8.06 -6.91
N VAL A 33 13.17 -8.54 -6.25
CA VAL A 33 12.45 -7.83 -5.20
C VAL A 33 12.23 -8.81 -4.05
N VAL A 34 12.54 -8.40 -2.81
CA VAL A 34 12.23 -9.17 -1.61
C VAL A 34 11.52 -8.28 -0.62
N HIS A 35 10.32 -8.66 -0.22
CA HIS A 35 9.58 -8.03 0.87
C HIS A 35 9.51 -9.03 2.03
N GLU A 36 10.04 -8.65 3.17
CA GLU A 36 10.10 -9.47 4.37
C GLU A 36 9.36 -8.79 5.51
N TYR A 37 8.39 -9.48 6.08
CA TYR A 37 7.59 -9.02 7.21
C TYR A 37 7.87 -9.89 8.41
N THR A 38 8.27 -9.29 9.52
CA THR A 38 8.56 -10.01 10.76
C THR A 38 7.67 -9.48 11.87
N LEU A 39 6.94 -10.38 12.53
CA LEU A 39 6.27 -10.11 13.79
C LEU A 39 7.11 -10.69 14.94
N HIS A 40 7.32 -9.88 15.98
CA HIS A 40 8.00 -10.29 17.20
C HIS A 40 7.00 -10.65 18.31
N ASP A 41 7.45 -11.41 19.31
CA ASP A 41 6.60 -11.86 20.43
C ASP A 41 6.03 -10.71 21.28
N ASP A 42 6.72 -9.56 21.32
CA ASP A 42 6.28 -8.36 22.05
C ASP A 42 5.24 -7.53 21.27
N GLY A 43 4.89 -7.95 20.05
CA GLY A 43 3.96 -7.26 19.16
C GLY A 43 4.59 -6.14 18.33
N SER A 44 5.90 -5.91 18.43
CA SER A 44 6.64 -5.08 17.48
C SER A 44 6.82 -5.82 16.15
N SER A 45 7.10 -5.08 15.08
CA SER A 45 7.26 -5.66 13.76
C SER A 45 8.33 -4.98 12.92
N GLU A 46 8.80 -5.67 11.90
CA GLU A 46 9.74 -5.16 10.92
C GLU A 46 9.22 -5.41 9.51
N TYR A 47 9.45 -4.44 8.62
CA TYR A 47 9.29 -4.61 7.19
C TYR A 47 10.63 -4.31 6.51
N ARG A 48 11.26 -5.33 5.96
CA ARG A 48 12.48 -5.19 5.16
C ARG A 48 12.13 -5.27 3.68
N ALA A 49 12.62 -4.31 2.91
CA ALA A 49 12.45 -4.29 1.47
C ALA A 49 13.80 -4.22 0.77
N TYR A 50 14.03 -5.20 -0.10
CA TYR A 50 15.18 -5.28 -0.97
C TYR A 50 14.75 -5.17 -2.43
N LYS A 51 15.49 -4.42 -3.24
CA LYS A 51 15.27 -4.37 -4.68
C LYS A 51 16.57 -4.25 -5.47
N GLU A 52 16.54 -4.87 -6.65
CA GLU A 52 17.51 -4.73 -7.73
C GLU A 52 16.74 -4.30 -8.99
N VAL A 53 16.88 -3.04 -9.41
CA VAL A 53 16.19 -2.53 -10.60
C VAL A 53 17.17 -2.06 -11.65
N LYS A 54 17.15 -2.72 -12.82
CA LYS A 54 17.94 -2.34 -13.98
C LYS A 54 17.18 -1.30 -14.80
N LEU A 55 17.85 -0.20 -15.07
CA LEU A 55 17.34 0.95 -15.81
C LEU A 55 17.62 0.76 -17.30
N LEU A 56 16.60 0.76 -18.14
CA LEU A 56 16.73 0.48 -19.58
C LEU A 56 16.51 1.73 -20.45
N SER A 57 15.99 2.82 -19.88
CA SER A 57 15.78 4.08 -20.60
C SER A 57 15.98 5.30 -19.70
N HIS A 58 16.12 6.50 -20.30
CA HIS A 58 16.13 7.76 -19.56
C HIS A 58 14.84 8.01 -18.76
N MET A 59 13.70 7.49 -19.22
CA MET A 59 12.43 7.64 -18.52
C MET A 59 12.43 6.93 -17.17
N SER A 60 13.10 5.77 -17.10
CA SER A 60 13.16 4.97 -15.88
C SER A 60 13.74 5.73 -14.69
N PHE A 61 14.83 6.48 -14.87
CA PHE A 61 15.46 7.20 -13.77
C PHE A 61 15.05 8.67 -13.66
N HIS A 62 14.57 9.31 -14.72
CA HIS A 62 14.05 10.68 -14.61
C HIS A 62 12.64 10.76 -14.01
N ARG A 63 11.86 9.67 -14.04
CA ARG A 63 10.43 9.70 -13.66
C ARG A 63 9.95 8.61 -12.72
N LEU A 64 10.59 7.43 -12.68
CA LEU A 64 10.04 6.26 -11.97
C LEU A 64 10.91 5.80 -10.79
N TYR A 65 12.20 5.61 -11.02
CA TYR A 65 13.09 4.90 -10.09
C TYR A 65 14.30 5.72 -9.65
N GLY A 66 14.41 6.99 -10.07
CA GLY A 66 15.49 7.88 -9.63
C GLY A 66 15.45 8.17 -8.13
N GLU A 67 14.27 8.05 -7.52
CA GLU A 67 14.05 8.27 -6.11
C GLU A 67 13.30 7.10 -5.48
N THR A 68 13.40 6.94 -4.17
CA THR A 68 12.56 6.03 -3.39
C THR A 68 12.01 6.77 -2.19
N PHE A 69 10.72 6.59 -1.96
CA PHE A 69 9.95 7.31 -0.95
C PHE A 69 9.45 6.32 0.10
N ILE A 70 9.74 6.59 1.36
CA ILE A 70 9.32 5.74 2.49
C ILE A 70 8.64 6.62 3.51
N ILE A 71 7.31 6.48 3.65
CA ILE A 71 6.53 7.22 4.64
C ILE A 71 6.48 6.42 5.95
N PHE A 72 6.75 7.10 7.06
CA PHE A 72 6.77 6.51 8.40
C PHE A 72 6.30 7.50 9.48
N ASP A 73 5.85 6.97 10.62
CA ASP A 73 5.58 7.75 11.84
C ASP A 73 6.78 7.66 12.79
N PRO A 74 7.61 8.71 12.93
CA PRO A 74 8.83 8.66 13.76
C PRO A 74 8.57 8.43 15.26
N GLU A 75 7.33 8.60 15.73
CA GLU A 75 6.97 8.25 17.10
C GLU A 75 6.99 6.73 17.33
N TYR A 76 6.62 5.96 16.31
CA TYR A 76 6.46 4.50 16.37
C TYR A 76 7.44 3.73 15.51
N GLN A 77 8.06 4.38 14.53
CA GLN A 77 8.80 3.71 13.47
C GLN A 77 10.18 4.32 13.25
N GLU A 78 11.13 3.47 12.93
CA GLU A 78 12.52 3.81 12.64
C GLU A 78 12.94 3.15 11.32
N ILE A 79 13.60 3.90 10.44
CA ILE A 79 14.13 3.38 9.18
C ILE A 79 15.63 3.14 9.34
N GLU A 80 16.06 1.92 9.00
CA GLU A 80 17.46 1.55 8.86
C GLU A 80 17.76 1.29 7.38
N ILE A 81 18.73 2.03 6.81
CA ILE A 81 19.24 1.75 5.47
C ILE A 81 20.36 0.72 5.58
N ASN A 82 20.07 -0.52 5.20
CA ASN A 82 21.04 -1.61 5.25
C ASN A 82 22.10 -1.43 4.15
N THR A 83 21.65 -1.17 2.91
CA THR A 83 22.52 -0.83 1.77
C THR A 83 21.80 0.05 0.76
N ALA A 84 22.54 0.97 0.12
CA ALA A 84 22.04 1.76 -1.01
C ALA A 84 23.20 2.10 -1.95
N TYR A 85 23.15 1.58 -3.18
CA TYR A 85 24.17 1.86 -4.20
C TYR A 85 23.65 1.55 -5.61
N THR A 86 24.36 2.05 -6.61
CA THR A 86 24.12 1.75 -8.01
C THR A 86 25.35 1.06 -8.60
N ILE A 87 25.15 0.05 -9.44
CA ILE A 87 26.18 -0.46 -10.35
C ILE A 87 25.92 0.15 -11.71
N MET A 88 26.87 0.96 -12.20
CA MET A 88 26.82 1.62 -13.50
C MET A 88 26.98 0.61 -14.65
N ALA A 89 26.73 1.02 -15.89
CA ALA A 89 26.76 0.14 -17.06
C ALA A 89 28.18 -0.43 -17.33
N ASP A 90 29.22 0.30 -16.93
CA ASP A 90 30.62 -0.13 -16.98
C ASP A 90 31.05 -1.02 -15.80
N GLY A 91 30.15 -1.27 -14.84
CA GLY A 91 30.39 -2.06 -13.64
C GLY A 91 30.89 -1.25 -12.44
N GLN A 92 31.08 0.06 -12.55
CA GLN A 92 31.48 0.90 -11.41
C GLN A 92 30.37 0.93 -10.35
N LYS A 93 30.74 0.67 -9.10
CA LYS A 93 29.84 0.81 -7.94
C LYS A 93 29.87 2.25 -7.41
N VAL A 94 28.71 2.89 -7.36
CA VAL A 94 28.50 4.21 -6.78
C VAL A 94 27.60 4.07 -5.55
N VAL A 95 28.15 4.28 -4.36
CA VAL A 95 27.37 4.28 -3.11
C VAL A 95 26.55 5.56 -3.05
N VAL A 96 25.29 5.47 -2.60
CA VAL A 96 24.43 6.64 -2.40
C VAL A 96 25.03 7.48 -1.27
N PRO A 97 25.34 8.77 -1.49
CA PRO A 97 25.99 9.61 -0.48
C PRO A 97 24.99 10.02 0.61
N ASP A 98 25.49 10.35 1.80
CA ASP A 98 24.66 10.68 2.98
C ASP A 98 23.69 11.84 2.72
N ASN A 99 24.08 12.84 1.91
CA ASN A 99 23.23 13.98 1.58
C ASN A 99 22.10 13.67 0.57
N ALA A 100 22.04 12.45 0.05
CA ALA A 100 20.97 11.98 -0.81
C ALA A 100 19.81 11.32 -0.03
N PHE A 101 19.94 11.21 1.30
CA PHE A 101 18.88 10.80 2.21
C PHE A 101 18.24 12.04 2.84
N ASN A 102 17.02 12.37 2.43
CA ASN A 102 16.33 13.58 2.87
C ASN A 102 14.99 13.24 3.50
N GLU A 103 14.79 13.63 4.75
CA GLU A 103 13.47 13.53 5.39
C GLU A 103 12.65 14.78 5.10
N VAL A 104 11.46 14.59 4.54
CA VAL A 104 10.51 15.67 4.23
C VAL A 104 9.14 15.36 4.81
N LEU A 105 8.24 16.35 4.77
CA LEU A 105 6.83 16.13 5.09
C LEU A 105 6.16 15.41 3.91
N PRO A 106 5.47 14.26 4.13
CA PRO A 106 4.73 13.61 3.06
C PRO A 106 3.69 14.56 2.46
N ARG A 107 3.59 14.58 1.13
CA ARG A 107 2.63 15.45 0.44
C ARG A 107 1.18 15.26 0.92
N ALA A 108 0.79 14.04 1.26
CA ALA A 108 -0.54 13.72 1.77
C ALA A 108 -0.84 14.34 3.16
N SER A 109 0.21 14.69 3.90
CA SER A 109 0.12 15.36 5.21
C SER A 109 0.26 16.88 5.11
N ALA A 110 0.45 17.43 3.90
CA ALA A 110 0.48 18.87 3.68
C ALA A 110 -0.84 19.49 4.17
N HIS A 111 -0.74 20.52 5.00
CA HIS A 111 -1.89 21.20 5.64
C HIS A 111 -2.73 20.32 6.58
N ALA A 112 -2.27 19.12 6.93
CA ALA A 112 -2.92 18.24 7.88
C ALA A 112 -2.22 18.31 9.24
N ALA A 113 -2.55 19.33 10.04
CA ALA A 113 -1.83 19.64 11.28
C ALA A 113 -1.67 18.43 12.24
N PRO A 114 -2.68 17.57 12.47
CA PRO A 114 -2.53 16.38 13.32
C PRO A 114 -1.57 15.31 12.77
N TYR A 115 -1.25 15.38 11.47
CA TYR A 115 -0.45 14.41 10.74
C TYR A 115 0.89 14.99 10.26
N ASN A 116 1.26 16.19 10.72
CA ASN A 116 2.52 16.86 10.37
C ASN A 116 3.76 16.21 11.00
N LYS A 117 3.56 15.28 11.95
CA LYS A 117 4.63 14.46 12.54
C LYS A 117 5.14 13.38 11.60
N LEU A 118 4.34 12.97 10.61
CA LEU A 118 4.77 11.96 9.64
C LEU A 118 5.98 12.46 8.86
N ARG A 119 6.85 11.54 8.47
CA ARG A 119 8.04 11.80 7.65
C ARG A 119 8.02 10.92 6.43
N GLU A 120 8.56 11.45 5.34
CA GLU A 120 8.85 10.73 4.11
C GLU A 120 10.36 10.79 3.90
N LEU A 121 11.04 9.65 4.02
CA LEU A 121 12.43 9.54 3.63
C LEU A 121 12.51 9.44 2.11
N VAL A 122 13.15 10.42 1.49
CA VAL A 122 13.48 10.45 0.07
C VAL A 122 14.92 10.00 -0.10
N ILE A 123 15.10 8.92 -0.83
CA ILE A 123 16.42 8.38 -1.20
C ILE A 123 16.64 8.70 -2.67
N THR A 124 17.52 9.66 -2.95
CA THR A 124 17.91 10.00 -4.33
C THR A 124 19.04 9.09 -4.78
N HIS A 125 18.78 8.23 -5.76
CA HIS A 125 19.80 7.31 -6.27
C HIS A 125 20.80 8.05 -7.17
N THR A 126 22.09 7.75 -6.99
CA THR A 126 23.18 8.38 -7.74
C THR A 126 23.86 7.41 -8.69
N GLY A 127 24.59 7.92 -9.69
CA GLY A 127 25.24 7.08 -10.72
C GLY A 127 24.25 6.47 -11.71
N LEU A 128 23.16 7.17 -12.01
CA LEU A 128 22.09 6.67 -12.87
C LEU A 128 22.39 6.94 -14.34
N GLU A 129 22.37 5.88 -15.14
CA GLU A 129 22.49 5.90 -16.58
C GLU A 129 21.74 4.71 -17.18
N VAL A 130 21.55 4.71 -18.50
CA VAL A 130 20.96 3.57 -19.19
C VAL A 130 21.89 2.37 -19.04
N GLY A 131 21.35 1.25 -18.54
CA GLY A 131 22.09 0.03 -18.25
C GLY A 131 22.50 -0.13 -16.78
N ALA A 132 22.44 0.94 -15.98
CA ALA A 132 22.74 0.88 -14.55
C ALA A 132 21.71 0.06 -13.76
N THR A 133 22.11 -0.49 -12.62
CA THR A 133 21.25 -1.24 -11.70
C THR A 133 21.30 -0.64 -10.30
N ILE A 134 20.15 -0.21 -9.79
CA ILE A 134 19.99 0.29 -8.43
C ILE A 134 19.80 -0.89 -7.48
N TYR A 135 20.52 -0.85 -6.36
CA TYR A 135 20.40 -1.77 -5.24
C TYR A 135 19.99 -0.97 -4.00
N LEU A 136 18.87 -1.34 -3.40
CA LEU A 136 18.40 -0.74 -2.15
C LEU A 136 17.89 -1.83 -1.21
N ASP A 137 18.33 -1.78 0.04
CA ASP A 137 17.90 -2.62 1.14
C ASP A 137 17.66 -1.74 2.36
N TYR A 138 16.44 -1.74 2.88
CA TYR A 138 16.11 -1.00 4.10
C TYR A 138 15.14 -1.80 4.98
N THR A 139 15.15 -1.49 6.27
CA THR A 139 14.27 -2.07 7.28
C THR A 139 13.48 -0.97 7.97
N LEU A 140 12.16 -1.06 7.98
CA LEU A 140 11.25 -0.23 8.76
C LEU A 140 10.87 -0.99 10.03
N LYS A 141 11.44 -0.59 11.17
CA LYS A 141 11.12 -1.14 12.49
C LYS A 141 9.91 -0.41 13.04
N THR A 142 8.98 -1.13 13.65
CA THR A 142 7.71 -0.60 14.15
C THR A 142 7.48 -1.09 15.58
N LYS A 143 7.32 -0.16 16.52
CA LYS A 143 7.05 -0.45 17.94
C LYS A 143 5.71 -1.16 18.11
N ALA A 144 5.63 -2.00 19.14
CA ALA A 144 4.39 -2.64 19.56
C ALA A 144 3.27 -1.60 19.80
N GLY A 145 2.03 -1.96 19.45
CA GLY A 145 0.86 -1.10 19.63
C GLY A 145 0.69 0.02 18.59
N TYR A 146 1.53 0.06 17.55
CA TYR A 146 1.26 0.89 16.38
C TYR A 146 0.12 0.33 15.53
N MET A 147 0.24 -0.93 15.10
CA MET A 147 -0.82 -1.68 14.42
C MET A 147 -1.54 -2.60 15.42
N GLN A 148 -2.87 -2.65 15.37
CA GLN A 148 -3.68 -3.50 16.26
C GLN A 148 -3.60 -4.98 15.91
N THR A 149 -3.26 -5.30 14.67
CA THR A 149 -3.12 -6.65 14.15
C THR A 149 -2.01 -6.66 13.12
N PHE A 150 -1.12 -7.65 13.18
CA PHE A 150 -0.13 -7.85 12.14
C PHE A 150 -0.82 -8.43 10.91
N MET A 151 -0.89 -7.60 9.87
CA MET A 151 -1.56 -7.89 8.61
C MET A 151 -0.89 -7.10 7.48
N GLY A 152 -1.07 -7.57 6.25
CA GLY A 152 -0.53 -6.89 5.09
C GLY A 152 -1.17 -7.34 3.79
N GLU A 153 -0.82 -6.60 2.76
CA GLU A 153 -1.29 -6.77 1.40
C GLU A 153 -0.12 -6.56 0.45
N GLU A 154 0.03 -7.46 -0.52
CA GLU A 154 1.08 -7.41 -1.52
C GLU A 154 0.51 -7.63 -2.92
N VAL A 155 0.69 -6.64 -3.81
CA VAL A 155 0.46 -6.82 -5.24
C VAL A 155 1.65 -7.56 -5.82
N ILE A 156 1.41 -8.68 -6.51
CA ILE A 156 2.50 -9.53 -6.97
C ILE A 156 3.17 -8.96 -8.22
N LYS A 157 2.38 -8.41 -9.15
CA LYS A 157 2.89 -7.82 -10.41
C LYS A 157 3.27 -6.35 -10.24
N ASP A 158 4.22 -5.89 -11.05
CA ASP A 158 4.62 -4.48 -11.16
C ASP A 158 4.29 -3.93 -12.57
N ILE A 159 4.44 -2.61 -12.75
CA ILE A 159 4.29 -1.93 -14.05
C ILE A 159 5.43 -2.24 -15.01
N VAL A 160 6.53 -2.82 -14.49
CA VAL A 160 7.64 -3.37 -15.26
C VAL A 160 7.79 -4.87 -14.97
N PRO A 161 8.48 -5.63 -15.84
CA PRO A 161 8.75 -7.05 -15.57
C PRO A 161 9.57 -7.26 -14.30
N VAL A 162 9.33 -8.38 -13.62
CA VAL A 162 10.06 -8.79 -12.41
C VAL A 162 10.59 -10.21 -12.60
N LYS A 163 11.91 -10.38 -12.65
CA LYS A 163 12.53 -11.70 -12.84
C LYS A 163 12.36 -12.59 -11.61
N GLU A 164 12.56 -12.04 -10.42
CA GLU A 164 12.33 -12.74 -9.16
C GLU A 164 11.66 -11.81 -8.14
N LYS A 165 10.52 -12.23 -7.57
CA LYS A 165 9.91 -11.60 -6.40
C LYS A 165 9.77 -12.63 -5.30
N GLN A 166 10.20 -12.27 -4.10
CA GLN A 166 9.98 -13.05 -2.89
C GLN A 166 9.18 -12.24 -1.88
N ILE A 167 8.20 -12.90 -1.25
CA ILE A 167 7.50 -12.38 -0.08
C ILE A 167 7.76 -13.37 1.05
N ILE A 168 8.37 -12.90 2.13
CA ILE A 168 8.75 -13.69 3.28
C ILE A 168 7.98 -13.16 4.48
N ILE A 169 7.22 -14.01 5.16
CA ILE A 169 6.45 -13.62 6.34
C ILE A 169 6.90 -14.49 7.51
N ARG A 170 7.43 -13.84 8.55
CA ARG A 170 7.92 -14.45 9.78
C ARG A 170 6.98 -14.10 10.91
N VAL A 171 6.50 -15.12 11.59
CA VAL A 171 5.67 -14.98 12.79
C VAL A 171 6.21 -15.86 13.91
N PRO A 172 5.99 -15.52 15.19
CA PRO A 172 6.40 -16.39 16.29
C PRO A 172 5.74 -17.76 16.16
N ALA A 173 6.42 -18.83 16.57
CA ALA A 173 5.98 -20.21 16.33
C ALA A 173 4.60 -20.52 16.94
N LYS A 174 4.24 -19.81 18.01
CA LYS A 174 2.94 -19.93 18.70
C LYS A 174 1.80 -19.22 17.96
N GLN A 175 2.12 -18.31 17.04
CA GLN A 175 1.15 -17.60 16.23
C GLN A 175 0.85 -18.40 14.96
N GLU A 176 -0.39 -18.29 14.48
CA GLU A 176 -0.80 -18.78 13.17
C GLU A 176 -0.90 -17.61 12.19
N LEU A 177 -0.38 -17.79 10.98
CA LEU A 177 -0.57 -16.86 9.87
C LEU A 177 -1.68 -17.38 8.96
N HIS A 178 -2.71 -16.57 8.78
CA HIS A 178 -3.73 -16.79 7.77
C HIS A 178 -3.36 -15.98 6.52
N TYR A 179 -3.44 -16.58 5.34
CA TYR A 179 -3.17 -15.89 4.10
C TYR A 179 -4.09 -16.36 2.97
N LYS A 180 -4.27 -15.50 1.97
CA LYS A 180 -5.04 -15.77 0.76
C LYS A 180 -4.31 -15.16 -0.44
N MET A 181 -3.99 -16.00 -1.42
CA MET A 181 -3.57 -15.56 -2.74
C MET A 181 -4.78 -15.44 -3.66
N LEU A 182 -4.99 -14.26 -4.23
CA LEU A 182 -6.02 -13.99 -5.23
C LEU A 182 -5.41 -13.97 -6.63
N ASN A 183 -6.18 -14.39 -7.63
CA ASN A 183 -5.84 -14.33 -9.05
C ASN A 183 -4.53 -15.04 -9.45
N LEU A 184 -4.00 -15.90 -8.58
CA LEU A 184 -2.82 -16.74 -8.83
C LEU A 184 -2.87 -17.98 -7.94
N ARG A 185 -2.39 -19.12 -8.46
CA ARG A 185 -2.34 -20.39 -7.72
C ARG A 185 -0.93 -20.61 -7.18
N THR A 186 -0.59 -19.89 -6.11
CA THR A 186 0.69 -20.03 -5.42
C THR A 186 0.43 -20.16 -3.92
N ALA A 187 1.00 -21.19 -3.31
CA ALA A 187 1.00 -21.39 -1.86
C ALA A 187 2.37 -21.00 -1.28
N ALA A 188 2.41 -20.77 0.03
CA ALA A 188 3.67 -20.56 0.73
C ALA A 188 4.46 -21.87 0.83
N GLU A 189 5.76 -21.79 0.66
CA GLU A 189 6.69 -22.76 1.23
C GLU A 189 6.83 -22.42 2.72
N ILE A 190 6.45 -23.36 3.59
CA ILE A 190 6.44 -23.16 5.04
C ILE A 190 7.67 -23.85 5.63
N SER A 191 8.46 -23.11 6.39
CA SER A 191 9.56 -23.64 7.18
C SER A 191 9.49 -23.14 8.63
N GLN A 192 10.29 -23.75 9.49
CA GLN A 192 10.41 -23.33 10.89
C GLN A 192 11.88 -23.13 11.24
N GLU A 193 12.18 -21.98 11.82
CA GLU A 193 13.49 -21.58 12.30
C GLU A 193 13.38 -21.35 13.82
N LYS A 194 13.89 -22.28 14.65
CA LYS A 194 13.78 -22.21 16.12
C LYS A 194 12.34 -21.86 16.58
N ASP A 195 12.14 -20.61 17.02
CA ASP A 195 10.90 -20.06 17.57
C ASP A 195 10.09 -19.23 16.56
N THR A 196 10.40 -19.33 15.26
CA THR A 196 9.76 -18.58 14.18
C THR A 196 9.24 -19.51 13.09
N LYS A 197 7.98 -19.31 12.67
CA LYS A 197 7.43 -19.90 11.44
C LYS A 197 7.65 -18.93 10.28
N VAL A 198 8.10 -19.45 9.15
CA VAL A 198 8.45 -18.67 7.96
C VAL A 198 7.60 -19.15 6.80
N TYR A 199 6.94 -18.21 6.14
CA TYR A 199 6.10 -18.44 4.97
C TYR A 199 6.73 -17.71 3.80
N THR A 200 7.23 -18.45 2.82
CA THR A 200 7.94 -17.89 1.67
C THR A 200 7.13 -18.11 0.39
N PHE A 201 6.83 -17.02 -0.30
CA PHE A 201 6.25 -17.05 -1.63
C PHE A 201 7.31 -16.60 -2.63
N THR A 202 7.59 -17.45 -3.64
CA THR A 202 8.54 -17.12 -4.70
C THR A 202 7.82 -17.05 -6.03
N PHE A 203 8.05 -15.97 -6.77
CA PHE A 203 7.54 -15.74 -8.11
C PHE A 203 8.71 -15.50 -9.05
N ARG A 204 8.63 -16.07 -10.26
CA ARG A 204 9.67 -15.95 -11.28
C ARG A 204 9.06 -15.50 -12.60
N GLU A 205 9.81 -14.70 -13.35
CA GLU A 205 9.45 -14.22 -14.69
C GLU A 205 8.04 -13.61 -14.75
N LEU A 206 7.74 -12.72 -13.79
CA LEU A 206 6.47 -11.98 -13.77
C LEU A 206 6.47 -10.94 -14.89
N SER A 207 5.48 -11.03 -15.77
CA SER A 207 5.22 -9.98 -16.77
C SER A 207 4.79 -8.68 -16.11
N ALA A 208 5.01 -7.55 -16.79
CA ALA A 208 4.39 -6.29 -16.40
C ALA A 208 2.85 -6.38 -16.46
N TYR A 209 2.15 -5.56 -15.68
CA TYR A 209 0.74 -5.30 -15.91
C TYR A 209 0.55 -3.97 -16.67
N THR A 210 -0.53 -3.87 -17.45
CA THR A 210 -0.80 -2.67 -18.26
C THR A 210 -1.42 -1.56 -17.41
N ARG A 211 -1.12 -0.29 -17.74
CA ARG A 211 -1.75 0.90 -17.12
C ARG A 211 -2.80 1.53 -18.02
N GLU A 212 -3.35 0.78 -18.96
CA GLU A 212 -4.40 1.26 -19.84
C GLU A 212 -5.62 1.74 -19.06
N TRP A 213 -6.29 2.76 -19.59
CA TRP A 213 -7.54 3.26 -19.02
C TRP A 213 -8.54 2.11 -18.93
N GLY A 214 -9.08 1.87 -17.73
CA GLY A 214 -10.05 0.81 -17.49
C GLY A 214 -9.43 -0.51 -17.05
N THR A 215 -8.11 -0.57 -16.87
CA THR A 215 -7.46 -1.70 -16.19
C THR A 215 -8.01 -1.80 -14.78
N ASP A 216 -8.58 -2.96 -14.48
CA ASP A 216 -9.08 -3.25 -13.15
C ASP A 216 -7.95 -3.78 -12.25
N TYR A 217 -7.49 -2.92 -11.35
CA TYR A 217 -6.41 -3.23 -10.41
C TYR A 217 -6.83 -4.28 -9.35
N GLU A 218 -8.12 -4.56 -9.18
CA GLU A 218 -8.61 -5.61 -8.28
C GLU A 218 -8.36 -7.01 -8.84
N LEU A 219 -8.18 -7.14 -10.17
CA LEU A 219 -7.86 -8.41 -10.83
C LEU A 219 -6.37 -8.77 -10.80
N LEU A 220 -5.52 -7.88 -10.30
CA LEU A 220 -4.09 -8.20 -10.17
C LEU A 220 -3.88 -9.32 -9.15
N PRO A 221 -2.93 -10.24 -9.40
CA PRO A 221 -2.49 -11.20 -8.40
C PRO A 221 -2.07 -10.51 -7.10
N ARG A 222 -2.63 -10.97 -5.98
CA ARG A 222 -2.52 -10.28 -4.70
C ARG A 222 -2.49 -11.25 -3.53
N LEU A 223 -1.58 -11.02 -2.60
CA LEU A 223 -1.49 -11.74 -1.35
C LEU A 223 -2.04 -10.88 -0.21
N PHE A 224 -3.02 -11.41 0.51
CA PHE A 224 -3.42 -10.89 1.81
C PHE A 224 -2.91 -11.84 2.89
N PHE A 225 -2.46 -11.29 4.01
CA PHE A 225 -2.07 -12.08 5.16
C PHE A 225 -2.40 -11.36 6.48
N SER A 226 -2.68 -12.13 7.52
CA SER A 226 -3.00 -11.63 8.84
C SER A 226 -2.74 -12.69 9.91
N THR A 227 -2.42 -12.24 11.11
CA THR A 227 -2.35 -13.08 12.31
C THR A 227 -3.65 -13.08 13.11
N ALA A 228 -4.64 -12.26 12.72
CA ALA A 228 -5.98 -12.34 13.30
C ALA A 228 -6.65 -13.63 12.86
N ARG A 229 -7.19 -14.36 13.85
CA ARG A 229 -7.86 -15.64 13.65
C ARG A 229 -9.13 -15.54 12.80
N ASP A 230 -9.79 -14.39 12.80
CA ASP A 230 -11.01 -14.11 12.05
C ASP A 230 -11.18 -12.59 11.88
N LEU A 231 -12.14 -12.21 11.02
CA LEU A 231 -12.43 -10.81 10.74
C LEU A 231 -12.90 -10.05 11.99
N GLU A 232 -13.67 -10.69 12.86
CA GLU A 232 -14.15 -10.10 14.11
C GLU A 232 -12.99 -9.65 15.00
N ARG A 233 -11.99 -10.50 15.22
CA ARG A 233 -10.81 -10.17 16.02
C ARG A 233 -9.91 -9.11 15.40
N ALA A 234 -9.90 -8.97 14.08
CA ALA A 234 -9.22 -7.85 13.41
C ALA A 234 -10.04 -6.54 13.55
N TYR A 235 -11.37 -6.65 13.48
CA TYR A 235 -12.28 -5.51 13.45
C TYR A 235 -12.57 -4.92 14.84
N PHE A 236 -12.78 -5.74 15.87
CA PHE A 236 -13.13 -5.26 17.21
C PHE A 236 -12.11 -4.27 17.80
N PRO A 237 -10.78 -4.54 17.77
CA PRO A 237 -9.79 -3.57 18.24
C PRO A 237 -9.82 -2.26 17.44
N PHE A 238 -10.11 -2.35 16.13
CA PHE A 238 -10.21 -1.18 15.28
C PHE A 238 -11.41 -0.29 15.65
N VAL A 239 -12.58 -0.86 15.96
CA VAL A 239 -13.76 -0.08 16.39
C VAL A 239 -13.83 0.19 17.89
N ALA A 240 -12.95 -0.39 18.70
CA ALA A 240 -12.86 -0.09 20.13
C ALA A 240 -12.22 1.28 20.42
N GLN A 241 -11.71 1.97 19.40
CA GLN A 241 -11.10 3.28 19.52
C GLN A 241 -12.11 4.35 19.95
N ALA A 242 -11.63 5.39 20.64
CA ALA A 242 -12.45 6.52 21.10
C ALA A 242 -13.29 7.16 19.98
N ALA A 243 -12.80 7.16 18.74
CA ALA A 243 -13.53 7.69 17.59
C ALA A 243 -14.92 7.07 17.41
N PHE A 244 -15.05 5.77 17.66
CA PHE A 244 -16.31 5.02 17.48
C PHE A 244 -17.22 5.06 18.71
N THR A 245 -16.88 5.86 19.73
CA THR A 245 -17.81 6.21 20.82
C THR A 245 -18.73 7.38 20.44
N TYR A 246 -18.58 7.92 19.21
CA TYR A 246 -19.42 8.96 18.63
C TYR A 246 -19.56 10.22 19.51
N GLN A 247 -18.46 10.61 20.14
CA GLN A 247 -18.40 11.82 20.97
C GLN A 247 -18.79 13.06 20.16
N SER A 248 -19.63 13.90 20.75
CA SER A 248 -20.09 15.15 20.16
C SER A 248 -20.00 16.28 21.17
N ASN A 249 -19.88 17.51 20.67
CA ASN A 249 -19.95 18.73 21.47
C ASN A 249 -21.25 19.51 21.20
N THR A 250 -21.50 20.56 21.98
CA THR A 250 -22.70 21.41 21.87
C THR A 250 -22.87 22.04 20.49
N SER A 251 -21.77 22.42 19.81
CA SER A 251 -21.82 23.01 18.46
C SER A 251 -22.29 22.00 17.41
N MET A 252 -21.81 20.76 17.49
CA MET A 252 -22.24 19.66 16.62
C MET A 252 -23.72 19.33 16.82
N GLU A 253 -24.16 19.24 18.07
CA GLU A 253 -25.56 18.96 18.41
C GLU A 253 -26.49 20.07 17.93
N ALA A 254 -26.09 21.34 18.10
CA ALA A 254 -26.83 22.48 17.57
C ALA A 254 -26.92 22.47 16.05
N ALA A 255 -25.82 22.13 15.35
CA ALA A 255 -25.81 22.02 13.89
C ALA A 255 -26.75 20.91 13.40
N ALA A 256 -26.68 19.72 14.01
CA ALA A 256 -27.56 18.60 13.68
C ALA A 256 -29.04 18.92 13.94
N LYS A 257 -29.35 19.55 15.08
CA LYS A 257 -30.70 19.98 15.43
C LYS A 257 -31.25 21.02 14.46
N LYS A 258 -30.46 22.05 14.13
CA LYS A 258 -30.85 23.08 13.16
C LYS A 258 -31.19 22.47 11.81
N LEU A 259 -30.34 21.57 11.30
CA LEU A 259 -30.57 20.92 10.01
C LEU A 259 -31.79 20.00 10.02
N LYS A 260 -32.11 19.38 11.15
CA LYS A 260 -33.35 18.61 11.32
C LYS A 260 -34.59 19.51 11.28
N GLU A 261 -34.57 20.64 11.98
CA GLU A 261 -35.71 21.56 12.06
C GLU A 261 -36.00 22.26 10.72
N GLU A 262 -34.96 22.51 9.91
CA GLU A 262 -35.08 23.12 8.58
C GLU A 262 -35.58 22.17 7.47
N LYS A 263 -35.74 20.88 7.76
CA LYS A 263 -36.07 19.85 6.76
C LYS A 263 -37.29 19.07 7.19
N GLU A 264 -38.22 18.91 6.26
CA GLU A 264 -39.50 18.26 6.52
C GLU A 264 -39.42 16.72 6.58
N ASP A 265 -38.33 16.13 6.07
CA ASP A 265 -38.18 14.69 5.86
C ASP A 265 -36.78 14.19 6.27
N GLU A 266 -36.71 12.92 6.66
CA GLU A 266 -35.49 12.25 7.13
C GLU A 266 -34.42 12.19 6.04
N LEU A 267 -34.79 11.88 4.78
CA LEU A 267 -33.83 11.82 3.68
C LEU A 267 -33.27 13.22 3.38
N LYS A 268 -34.12 14.25 3.37
CA LYS A 268 -33.67 15.64 3.20
C LYS A 268 -32.73 16.08 4.33
N THR A 269 -32.99 15.64 5.56
CA THR A 269 -32.12 15.89 6.71
C THR A 269 -30.77 15.19 6.53
N ALA A 270 -30.78 13.90 6.17
CA ALA A 270 -29.56 13.13 5.95
C ALA A 270 -28.69 13.73 4.83
N LEU A 271 -29.30 14.13 3.71
CA LEU A 271 -28.61 14.79 2.59
C LEU A 271 -28.05 16.17 2.99
N ALA A 272 -28.74 16.94 3.83
CA ALA A 272 -28.25 18.21 4.31
C ALA A 272 -27.03 18.05 5.23
N ILE A 273 -27.05 17.08 6.14
CA ILE A 273 -25.91 16.73 7.01
C ILE A 273 -24.75 16.18 6.18
N GLN A 274 -25.02 15.32 5.20
CA GLN A 274 -24.00 14.85 4.26
C GLN A 274 -23.35 16.03 3.53
N LYS A 275 -24.14 16.97 3.02
CA LYS A 275 -23.65 18.16 2.33
C LYS A 275 -22.76 19.02 3.22
N LEU A 276 -23.14 19.22 4.49
CA LEU A 276 -22.31 19.90 5.49
C LEU A 276 -20.95 19.22 5.62
N VAL A 277 -20.91 17.91 5.87
CA VAL A 277 -19.65 17.17 6.04
C VAL A 277 -18.81 17.14 4.76
N VAL A 278 -19.44 16.99 3.60
CA VAL A 278 -18.72 16.91 2.31
C VAL A 278 -18.14 18.26 1.92
N ASN A 279 -18.90 19.34 2.04
CA ASN A 279 -18.54 20.64 1.47
C ASN A 279 -17.84 21.58 2.46
N GLU A 280 -18.12 21.46 3.76
CA GLU A 280 -17.61 22.43 4.76
C GLU A 280 -16.43 21.86 5.56
N ILE A 281 -16.33 20.53 5.69
CA ILE A 281 -15.22 19.85 6.35
C ILE A 281 -14.20 19.40 5.30
N GLY A 282 -12.95 19.85 5.40
CA GLY A 282 -11.87 19.47 4.50
C GLY A 282 -11.57 17.97 4.51
N THR A 283 -11.11 17.42 3.38
CA THR A 283 -10.70 16.01 3.28
C THR A 283 -9.18 15.91 3.18
N TRP A 284 -8.56 15.15 4.08
CA TRP A 284 -7.14 14.79 3.99
C TRP A 284 -7.00 13.37 3.42
N ASN A 285 -6.42 13.24 2.24
CA ASN A 285 -6.26 11.95 1.55
C ASN A 285 -5.05 11.15 2.10
N LEU A 286 -5.00 10.96 3.42
CA LEU A 286 -3.99 10.16 4.10
C LEU A 286 -4.47 8.71 4.21
N ASN A 287 -3.62 7.76 3.81
CA ASN A 287 -3.90 6.34 3.96
C ASN A 287 -3.75 5.92 5.43
N LEU A 288 -4.75 5.21 5.96
CA LEU A 288 -4.81 4.73 7.35
C LEU A 288 -3.62 3.84 7.74
N LYS A 289 -2.95 3.18 6.78
CA LYS A 289 -1.75 2.40 7.06
C LYS A 289 -0.62 3.24 7.67
N TYR A 290 -0.56 4.54 7.36
CA TYR A 290 0.43 5.48 7.89
C TYR A 290 0.02 6.10 9.24
N THR A 291 -1.14 5.72 9.78
CA THR A 291 -1.60 6.15 11.11
C THR A 291 -1.77 4.96 12.07
N GLY A 292 -1.29 3.77 11.68
CA GLY A 292 -1.53 2.54 12.44
C GLY A 292 -3.01 2.16 12.51
N PHE A 293 -3.81 2.58 11.51
CA PHE A 293 -5.27 2.46 11.52
C PHE A 293 -5.95 3.19 12.69
N LYS A 294 -5.27 4.18 13.28
CA LYS A 294 -5.84 5.05 14.32
C LYS A 294 -6.67 6.17 13.70
N CYS A 295 -7.75 6.54 14.41
CA CYS A 295 -8.73 7.53 13.98
C CYS A 295 -8.97 8.57 15.09
N ARG A 296 -9.00 9.86 14.73
CA ARG A 296 -9.38 10.93 15.67
C ARG A 296 -10.87 10.92 15.94
N THR A 297 -11.28 11.52 17.06
CA THR A 297 -12.70 11.58 17.43
C THR A 297 -13.49 12.55 16.54
N PRO A 298 -14.81 12.37 16.38
CA PRO A 298 -15.65 13.30 15.64
C PRO A 298 -15.54 14.74 16.14
N GLU A 299 -15.37 14.92 17.45
CA GLU A 299 -15.16 16.24 18.06
C GLU A 299 -13.86 16.90 17.60
N GLU A 300 -12.75 16.13 17.56
CA GLU A 300 -11.46 16.63 17.07
C GLU A 300 -11.53 17.00 15.58
N VAL A 301 -12.21 16.19 14.77
CA VAL A 301 -12.40 16.42 13.33
C VAL A 301 -13.25 17.68 13.09
N TRP A 302 -14.33 17.85 13.86
CA TRP A 302 -15.17 19.03 13.83
C TRP A 302 -14.38 20.28 14.19
N LYS A 303 -13.58 20.23 15.27
CA LYS A 303 -12.72 21.36 15.70
C LYS A 303 -11.64 21.70 14.68
N SER A 304 -11.03 20.71 14.03
CA SER A 304 -9.99 20.95 13.02
C SER A 304 -10.52 21.30 11.64
N ASN A 305 -11.85 21.29 11.44
CA ASN A 305 -12.53 21.53 10.17
C ASN A 305 -12.03 20.67 9.00
N ALA A 306 -11.45 19.49 9.30
CA ALA A 306 -10.93 18.57 8.31
C ALA A 306 -10.60 17.20 8.91
N GLY A 307 -10.68 16.15 8.08
CA GLY A 307 -10.29 14.80 8.46
C GLY A 307 -10.08 13.86 7.28
N THR A 308 -9.57 12.67 7.58
CA THR A 308 -9.45 11.56 6.62
C THR A 308 -10.82 11.05 6.18
N PRO A 309 -10.92 10.28 5.08
CA PRO A 309 -12.20 9.69 4.66
C PRO A 309 -12.90 8.92 5.78
N LEU A 310 -12.18 8.11 6.55
CA LEU A 310 -12.74 7.37 7.69
C LEU A 310 -13.25 8.33 8.78
N GLU A 311 -12.42 9.30 9.18
CA GLU A 311 -12.78 10.30 10.20
C GLU A 311 -14.05 11.08 9.83
N LYS A 312 -14.17 11.49 8.56
CA LYS A 312 -15.36 12.15 8.04
C LYS A 312 -16.59 11.23 8.06
N THR A 313 -16.42 9.94 7.76
CA THR A 313 -17.52 8.96 7.85
C THR A 313 -18.01 8.80 9.28
N VAL A 314 -17.10 8.73 10.26
CA VAL A 314 -17.48 8.64 11.69
C VAL A 314 -18.13 9.95 12.16
N LEU A 315 -17.63 11.11 11.73
CA LEU A 315 -18.27 12.40 11.99
C LEU A 315 -19.68 12.48 11.40
N LEU A 316 -19.86 12.06 10.15
CA LEU A 316 -21.17 12.00 9.49
C LEU A 316 -22.15 11.12 10.26
N ALA A 317 -21.74 9.90 10.62
CA ALA A 317 -22.57 9.00 11.43
C ALA A 317 -22.96 9.66 12.77
N THR A 318 -22.02 10.34 13.43
CA THR A 318 -22.26 11.06 14.69
C THR A 318 -23.33 12.15 14.52
N LEU A 319 -23.22 13.00 13.50
CA LEU A 319 -24.19 14.07 13.26
C LEU A 319 -25.58 13.53 12.90
N LEU A 320 -25.65 12.45 12.12
CA LEU A 320 -26.92 11.76 11.80
C LEU A 320 -27.59 11.23 13.07
N MET A 321 -26.83 10.57 13.95
CA MET A 321 -27.32 10.11 15.25
C MET A 321 -27.84 11.25 16.13
N LYS A 322 -27.15 12.40 16.12
CA LYS A 322 -27.60 13.60 16.86
C LYS A 322 -28.82 14.28 16.23
N ALA A 323 -29.09 14.07 14.95
CA ALA A 323 -30.36 14.40 14.31
C ALA A 323 -31.46 13.35 14.58
N GLY A 324 -31.17 12.28 15.31
CA GLY A 324 -32.12 11.21 15.63
C GLY A 324 -32.29 10.18 14.51
N LEU A 325 -31.35 10.11 13.57
CA LEU A 325 -31.31 9.09 12.52
C LEU A 325 -30.37 7.95 12.93
N SER A 326 -30.74 6.71 12.65
CA SER A 326 -29.85 5.56 12.86
C SER A 326 -28.76 5.56 11.78
N ALA A 327 -27.49 5.53 12.20
CA ALA A 327 -26.36 5.52 11.28
C ALA A 327 -25.19 4.72 11.85
N VAL A 328 -24.53 3.94 10.99
CA VAL A 328 -23.32 3.19 11.33
C VAL A 328 -22.29 3.32 10.19
N PRO A 329 -21.00 3.52 10.49
CA PRO A 329 -19.94 3.41 9.49
C PRO A 329 -19.87 1.98 8.94
N MET A 330 -19.67 1.84 7.63
CA MET A 330 -19.53 0.54 6.96
C MET A 330 -18.16 0.45 6.27
N ALA A 331 -17.51 -0.70 6.43
CA ALA A 331 -16.35 -1.07 5.63
C ALA A 331 -16.82 -1.86 4.40
N ILE A 332 -16.25 -1.57 3.24
CA ILE A 332 -16.57 -2.26 1.99
C ILE A 332 -15.35 -3.07 1.59
N ILE A 333 -15.55 -4.37 1.41
CA ILE A 333 -14.56 -5.27 0.82
C ILE A 333 -15.03 -5.53 -0.62
N PRO A 334 -14.20 -5.26 -1.64
CA PRO A 334 -14.54 -5.58 -3.02
C PRO A 334 -15.00 -7.04 -3.17
N GLU A 335 -16.07 -7.25 -3.92
CA GLU A 335 -16.64 -8.59 -4.14
C GLU A 335 -15.58 -9.55 -4.70
N LYS A 336 -14.68 -9.04 -5.55
CA LYS A 336 -13.59 -9.79 -6.17
C LYS A 336 -12.53 -10.31 -5.20
N TYR A 337 -12.59 -9.89 -3.93
CA TYR A 337 -11.67 -10.35 -2.89
C TYR A 337 -12.22 -11.53 -2.07
N TYR A 338 -13.50 -11.87 -2.24
CA TYR A 338 -14.11 -13.10 -1.73
C TYR A 338 -13.90 -14.25 -2.72
#